data_AF-A0A2N0ZBC8-F1
#
_entry.id   AF-A0A2N0ZBC8-F1
#
_cell.length_a   1.000
_cell.length_b   1.000
_cell.length_c   1.000
_cell.angle_alpha   90.00
_cell.angle_beta   90.00
_cell.angle_gamma   90.00
#
_symmetry.space_group_name_H-M   'P 1'
#
loop_
_entity.id
_entity.type
_entity.pdbx_description
1 polymer ?
#
loop_
_entity_poly.entity_id
_entity_poly.type
_entity_poly.pdbx_seq_one_letter_code
_entity_poly.pdbx_strand_id
1 'polypeptide(L)'
;MQTKQVKLADEWNLIFHEKYTLFVDTEAQNKYSIIDGENDHVGMFTVNESSLEFHHSVYNLQHKVDFSTRTIEIKHQPYDEEGE
;
A
#
# COMPACT_ATOMS: atom_id res chain seq x y z
N MET A 1 10.79 7.82 -11.67
CA MET A 1 9.91 7.11 -10.70
C MET A 1 8.56 7.80 -10.74
N GLN A 2 7.55 7.15 -11.35
CA GLN A 2 6.18 7.65 -11.38
C GLN A 2 5.38 7.01 -10.24
N THR A 3 4.64 7.85 -9.51
CA THR A 3 3.78 7.44 -8.40
C THR A 3 2.35 7.89 -8.67
N LYS A 4 1.38 7.16 -8.13
CA LYS A 4 -0.02 7.56 -8.10
C LYS A 4 -0.47 7.78 -6.66
N GLN A 5 -1.48 8.63 -6.51
CA GLN A 5 -2.09 8.93 -5.23
C GLN A 5 -3.55 8.53 -5.26
N VAL A 6 -4.02 7.88 -4.19
CA VAL A 6 -5.43 7.55 -3.97
C VAL A 6 -5.84 7.93 -2.57
N LYS A 7 -7.08 8.41 -2.42
CA LYS A 7 -7.72 8.57 -1.12
C LYS A 7 -8.25 7.21 -0.66
N LEU A 8 -8.02 6.92 0.62
CA LEU A 8 -8.53 5.76 1.32
C LEU A 8 -9.64 6.20 2.29
N ALA A 9 -10.18 5.25 3.07
CA ALA A 9 -11.10 5.54 4.16
C ALA A 9 -10.47 6.48 5.20
N ASP A 10 -11.34 7.19 5.94
CA ASP A 10 -10.96 8.09 7.05
C ASP A 10 -9.93 9.17 6.69
N GLU A 11 -10.02 9.70 5.47
CA GLU A 11 -9.13 10.73 4.91
C GLU A 11 -7.65 10.33 4.84
N TRP A 12 -7.37 9.02 4.86
CA TRP A 12 -6.03 8.53 4.57
C TRP A 12 -5.68 8.69 3.10
N ASN A 13 -4.39 8.88 2.82
CA ASN A 13 -3.81 8.95 1.49
C ASN A 13 -2.80 7.82 1.31
N LEU A 14 -2.84 7.18 0.16
CA LEU A 14 -1.78 6.27 -0.28
C LEU A 14 -1.08 6.85 -1.50
N ILE A 15 0.22 7.05 -1.39
CA ILE A 15 1.10 7.45 -2.48
C ILE A 15 2.00 6.25 -2.78
N PHE A 16 1.88 5.67 -3.97
CA PHE A 16 2.54 4.41 -4.27
C PHE A 16 3.03 4.34 -5.72
N HIS A 17 4.05 3.51 -5.95
CA HIS A 17 4.64 3.33 -7.26
C HIS A 17 3.59 2.87 -8.28
N GLU A 18 3.65 3.38 -9.51
CA GLU A 18 2.59 3.16 -10.51
C GLU A 18 2.33 1.69 -10.87
N LYS A 19 3.39 0.86 -10.82
CA LYS A 19 3.36 -0.58 -11.11
C LYS A 19 2.58 -1.41 -10.09
N TYR A 20 2.31 -0.89 -8.90
CA TYR A 20 1.49 -1.59 -7.92
C TYR A 20 0.01 -1.40 -8.22
N THR A 21 -0.81 -2.37 -7.86
CA THR A 21 -2.27 -2.26 -7.90
C THR A 21 -2.83 -2.34 -6.49
N LEU A 22 -3.82 -1.49 -6.20
CA LEU A 22 -4.53 -1.45 -4.92
C LEU A 22 -5.91 -2.07 -5.08
N PHE A 23 -6.24 -3.03 -4.22
CA PHE A 23 -7.57 -3.59 -4.07
C PHE A 23 -8.15 -3.19 -2.71
N VAL A 24 -9.46 -3.01 -2.67
CA VAL A 24 -10.23 -2.82 -1.45
C VAL A 24 -11.06 -4.07 -1.19
N ASP A 25 -11.12 -4.49 0.07
CA ASP A 25 -11.95 -5.61 0.50
C ASP A 25 -13.44 -5.27 0.33
N THR A 26 -14.21 -6.21 -0.21
CA THR A 26 -15.64 -5.99 -0.52
C THR A 26 -16.52 -5.98 0.72
N GLU A 27 -16.09 -6.62 1.81
CA GLU A 27 -16.81 -6.68 3.09
C GLU A 27 -16.30 -5.63 4.07
N ALA A 28 -15.06 -5.15 3.92
CA ALA A 28 -14.44 -4.13 4.78
C ALA A 28 -13.75 -3.02 3.97
N GLN A 29 -14.46 -1.90 3.75
CA GLN A 29 -13.99 -0.79 2.89
C GLN A 29 -12.74 -0.05 3.39
N ASN A 30 -12.28 -0.33 4.60
CA ASN A 30 -11.08 0.22 5.21
C ASN A 30 -9.87 -0.74 5.14
N LYS A 31 -10.04 -1.91 4.51
CA LYS A 31 -9.01 -2.94 4.34
C LYS A 31 -8.55 -2.98 2.89
N TYR A 32 -7.25 -2.95 2.70
CA TYR A 32 -6.62 -2.84 1.39
C TYR A 32 -5.56 -3.90 1.17
N SER A 33 -5.40 -4.34 -0.07
CA SER A 33 -4.32 -5.21 -0.52
C SER A 33 -3.54 -4.54 -1.66
N ILE A 34 -2.22 -4.63 -1.59
CA ILE A 34 -1.30 -4.17 -2.62
C ILE A 34 -0.73 -5.40 -3.30
N ILE A 35 -0.85 -5.43 -4.62
CA ILE A 35 -0.18 -6.43 -5.47
C ILE A 35 0.75 -5.71 -6.45
N ASP A 36 1.75 -6.41 -6.96
CA ASP A 36 2.62 -5.88 -8.01
C ASP A 36 2.11 -6.19 -9.43
N GLY A 37 2.98 -5.99 -10.43
CA GLY A 37 2.68 -6.23 -11.83
C GLY A 37 2.59 -7.71 -12.21
N GLU A 38 3.14 -8.61 -11.39
CA GLU A 38 3.08 -10.06 -11.58
C GLU A 38 1.90 -10.70 -10.84
N ASN A 39 1.15 -9.88 -10.09
CA ASN A 39 0.04 -10.24 -9.21
C ASN A 39 0.47 -10.90 -7.90
N ASP A 40 1.73 -10.73 -7.51
CA ASP A 40 2.19 -11.19 -6.21
C ASP A 40 1.70 -10.24 -5.11
N HIS A 41 1.35 -10.84 -3.97
CA HIS A 41 0.80 -10.10 -2.84
C HIS A 41 1.93 -9.44 -2.06
N VAL A 42 1.93 -8.12 -2.03
CA VAL A 42 3.01 -7.31 -1.45
C VAL A 42 2.66 -6.90 -0.03
N GLY A 43 1.39 -6.61 0.24
CA GLY A 43 0.96 -6.24 1.57
C GLY A 43 -0.53 -6.09 1.71
N MET A 44 -1.02 -6.24 2.94
CA MET A 44 -2.41 -6.02 3.32
C MET A 44 -2.44 -5.19 4.59
N PHE A 45 -3.27 -4.17 4.61
CA PHE A 45 -3.39 -3.28 5.74
C PHE A 45 -4.81 -2.75 5.91
N THR A 46 -5.12 -2.33 7.13
CA THR A 46 -6.35 -1.60 7.46
C THR A 46 -6.02 -0.21 7.97
N VAL A 47 -6.82 0.76 7.58
CA VAL A 47 -6.81 2.10 8.16
C VAL A 47 -8.05 2.29 9.02
N ASN A 48 -7.93 3.16 10.03
CA ASN A 48 -9.06 3.83 10.63
C ASN A 48 -8.68 5.29 10.92
N GLU A 49 -9.55 6.07 11.54
CA GLU A 49 -9.30 7.48 11.84
C GLU A 49 -7.94 7.77 12.52
N SER A 50 -7.44 6.86 13.36
CA SER A 50 -6.27 7.09 14.22
C SER A 50 -5.14 6.07 14.10
N SER A 51 -5.35 4.98 13.36
CA SER A 51 -4.39 3.89 13.26
C SER A 51 -4.28 3.31 11.86
N LEU A 52 -3.14 2.67 11.65
CA LEU A 52 -2.81 1.88 10.48
C LEU A 52 -2.25 0.55 10.99
N GLU A 53 -2.78 -0.56 10.49
CA GLU A 53 -2.36 -1.90 10.88
C GLU A 53 -2.05 -2.72 9.64
N PHE A 54 -0.82 -3.25 9.55
CA PHE A 54 -0.42 -4.18 8.50
C PHE A 54 -0.68 -5.61 8.97
N HIS A 55 -1.52 -6.33 8.21
CA HIS A 55 -1.84 -7.74 8.42
C HIS A 55 -0.87 -8.66 7.69
N HIS A 56 -0.33 -8.17 6.58
CA HIS A 56 0.64 -8.85 5.75
C HIS A 56 1.59 -7.83 5.11
N SER A 57 2.86 -8.17 5.00
CA SER A 57 3.82 -7.45 4.16
C SER A 57 4.95 -8.39 3.76
N VAL A 58 5.39 -8.31 2.51
CA VAL A 58 6.66 -8.90 2.11
C VAL A 58 7.82 -8.22 2.85
N TYR A 59 8.92 -8.95 3.05
CA TYR A 59 10.05 -8.51 3.87
C TYR A 59 10.68 -7.20 3.35
N ASN A 60 10.66 -7.00 2.04
CA ASN A 60 11.26 -5.87 1.35
C ASN A 60 10.27 -4.72 1.08
N LEU A 61 9.07 -4.74 1.65
CA LEU A 61 8.12 -3.63 1.51
C LEU A 61 8.64 -2.38 2.24
N GLN A 62 9.10 -1.39 1.47
CA GLN A 62 9.58 -0.13 2.01
C GLN A 62 8.43 0.89 2.08
N HIS A 63 7.80 0.99 3.23
CA HIS A 63 6.73 1.95 3.47
C HIS A 63 7.15 3.05 4.46
N LYS A 64 6.57 4.24 4.30
CA LYS A 64 6.62 5.33 5.28
C LYS A 64 5.21 5.74 5.66
N VAL A 65 5.02 6.13 6.92
CA VAL A 65 3.72 6.53 7.44
C VAL A 65 3.87 7.86 8.15
N ASP A 66 3.03 8.82 7.77
CA ASP A 66 2.87 10.10 8.46
C ASP A 66 1.42 10.20 8.97
N PHE A 67 1.26 10.06 10.29
CA PHE A 67 -0.04 10.15 10.94
C PHE A 67 -0.58 11.58 11.01
N SER A 68 0.28 12.61 10.93
CA SER A 68 -0.16 14.01 10.97
C SER A 68 -0.90 14.40 9.69
N THR A 69 -0.45 13.86 8.56
CA THR A 69 -1.06 14.06 7.23
C THR A 69 -1.89 12.86 6.77
N ARG A 70 -2.02 11.82 7.61
CA ARG A 70 -2.67 10.53 7.30
C ARG A 70 -2.20 9.98 5.95
N THR A 71 -0.89 9.93 5.72
CA THR A 71 -0.30 9.55 4.44
C THR A 71 0.58 8.32 4.59
N ILE A 72 0.39 7.35 3.70
CA ILE A 72 1.21 6.16 3.51
C ILE A 72 1.97 6.32 2.20
N GLU A 73 3.28 6.11 2.22
CA GLU A 73 4.13 6.18 1.03
C GLU A 73 4.82 4.84 0.74
N ILE A 74 4.65 4.31 -0.47
CA ILE A 74 5.31 3.09 -0.98
C ILE A 74 5.89 3.39 -2.37
N LYS A 75 7.00 4.13 -2.39
CA LYS A 75 7.54 4.75 -3.62
C LYS A 75 8.57 3.89 -4.36
N HIS A 76 9.08 2.83 -3.71
CA HIS A 76 10.01 1.92 -4.37
C HIS A 76 9.29 1.14 -5.48
N GLN A 77 10.01 0.79 -6.54
CA GLN A 77 9.48 -0.14 -7.54
C GLN A 77 9.26 -1.53 -6.91
N PRO A 78 8.29 -2.32 -7.42
CA PRO A 78 8.24 -3.75 -7.12
C PRO A 78 9.61 -4.40 -7.33
N TYR A 79 9.94 -5.34 -6.47
CA TYR A 79 11.14 -6.13 -6.65
C TYR A 79 10.82 -7.20 -7.68
N ASP A 80 11.37 -7.08 -8.88
CA ASP A 80 11.38 -8.17 -9.85
C ASP A 80 12.36 -9.22 -9.27
N GLU A 81 11.91 -10.45 -8.98
CA GLU A 81 12.77 -11.53 -8.47
C GLU A 81 13.81 -12.04 -9.51
N GLU A 82 13.90 -11.42 -10.69
CA GLU A 82 14.95 -11.72 -11.67
C GLU A 82 16.21 -10.88 -11.41
N GLY A 83 17.01 -11.30 -10.42
CA GLY A 83 18.23 -10.61 -10.04
C GLY A 83 19.25 -11.41 -9.25
N GLU A 84 19.45 -12.69 -9.58
CA GLU A 84 20.73 -13.40 -9.37
C GLU A 84 21.40 -13.73 -10.70
#